data_AF-A0A960W6A1-F1
#
_entry.id   AF-A0A960W6A1-F1
#
_cell.length_a   1.000
_cell.length_b   1.000
_cell.length_c   1.000
_cell.angle_alpha   90.00
_cell.angle_beta   90.00
_cell.angle_gamma   90.00
#
_symmetry.space_group_name_H-M   'P 1'
#
loop_
_entity.id
_entity.type
_entity.pdbx_description
1 polymer ?
#
loop_
_entity_poly.entity_id
_entity_poly.type
_entity_poly.pdbx_seq_one_letter_code
_entity_poly.pdbx_strand_id
1 'polypeptide(L)'
;MWWFIGKIVISGTIIAFASWLAGKQPVLAGFIVALPLMSMMSIFFSYVSYKDMDTINKFALSIVTAVPLSLTFFIPFICNRWLNMNFLITYGLGFCCVIAAYVVHGLIFNSGLFR
;
A
#
# COMPACT_ATOMS: atom_id res chain seq x y z
N MET A 1 11.33 -12.76 -20.47
CA MET A 1 12.17 -12.96 -19.26
C MET A 1 12.86 -11.67 -18.81
N TRP A 2 13.68 -11.03 -19.67
CA TRP A 2 14.49 -9.85 -19.30
C TRP A 2 13.67 -8.66 -18.78
N TRP A 3 12.52 -8.36 -19.41
CA TRP A 3 11.59 -7.30 -18.98
C TRP A 3 11.05 -7.51 -17.55
N PHE A 4 10.84 -8.77 -17.14
CA PHE A 4 10.34 -9.10 -15.81
C PHE A 4 11.42 -8.91 -14.74
N ILE A 5 12.66 -9.30 -15.04
CA ILE A 5 13.81 -9.10 -14.15
C ILE A 5 14.05 -7.61 -13.90
N GLY A 6 13.94 -6.78 -14.94
CA GLY A 6 14.07 -5.32 -14.81
C GLY A 6 13.09 -4.71 -13.81
N LYS A 7 11.82 -5.17 -13.80
CA LYS A 7 10.81 -4.72 -12.83
C LYS A 7 11.20 -5.08 -11.39
N ILE A 8 11.73 -6.27 -11.16
CA ILE A 8 12.17 -6.72 -9.84
C ILE A 8 13.33 -5.88 -9.34
N VAL A 9 14.35 -5.65 -10.18
CA VAL A 9 15.53 -4.87 -9.81
C VAL A 9 15.14 -3.43 -9.45
N ILE A 10 14.30 -2.78 -10.26
CA ILE A 10 13.85 -1.42 -9.99
C ILE A 10 13.06 -1.35 -8.68
N SER A 11 12.04 -2.20 -8.50
CA SER A 11 11.22 -2.21 -7.29
C SER A 11 12.04 -2.55 -6.04
N GLY A 12 12.92 -3.54 -6.12
CA GLY A 12 13.80 -3.93 -5.02
C GLY A 12 14.78 -2.83 -4.62
N THR A 13 15.31 -2.08 -5.60
CA THR A 13 16.21 -0.95 -5.33
C THR A 13 15.48 0.17 -4.58
N ILE A 14 14.25 0.50 -4.97
CA ILE A 14 13.42 1.51 -4.28
C ILE A 14 13.18 1.11 -2.82
N ILE A 15 12.80 -0.15 -2.58
CA ILE A 15 12.54 -0.65 -1.23
C ILE A 15 13.83 -0.63 -0.39
N ALA A 16 14.93 -1.18 -0.92
CA ALA A 16 16.21 -1.23 -0.22
C ALA A 16 16.72 0.18 0.13
N PHE A 17 16.59 1.12 -0.81
CA PHE A 17 16.95 2.52 -0.59
C PHE A 17 16.10 3.16 0.52
N ALA A 18 14.78 2.99 0.48
CA ALA A 18 13.88 3.53 1.50
C ALA A 18 14.15 2.92 2.89
N SER A 19 14.40 1.61 2.98
CA SER A 19 14.75 0.92 4.22
C SER A 19 16.07 1.42 4.81
N TRP A 20 17.09 1.63 3.99
CA TRP A 20 18.36 2.22 4.44
C TRP A 20 18.19 3.67 4.88
N LEU A 21 17.43 4.46 4.13
CA LEU A 21 17.16 5.85 4.46
C LEU A 21 16.37 5.98 5.77
N ALA A 22 15.50 5.03 6.09
CA ALA A 22 14.73 5.03 7.34
C ALA A 22 15.63 5.01 8.59
N GLY A 23 16.81 4.39 8.51
CA GLY A 23 17.79 4.40 9.60
C GLY A 23 18.51 5.75 9.78
N LYS A 24 18.54 6.61 8.76
CA LYS A 24 19.22 7.91 8.79
C LYS A 24 18.25 9.09 8.94
N GLN A 25 17.18 9.09 8.15
CA GLN A 25 16.16 10.14 8.08
C GLN A 25 14.76 9.50 8.01
N PRO A 26 14.18 9.08 9.14
CA PRO A 26 12.90 8.37 9.19
C PRO A 26 11.75 9.13 8.52
N VAL A 27 11.70 10.47 8.69
CA VAL A 27 10.64 11.31 8.11
C VAL A 27 10.70 11.30 6.57
N LEU A 28 11.90 11.42 5.99
CA LEU A 28 12.08 11.41 4.54
C LEU A 28 11.81 10.02 3.96
N ALA A 29 12.29 8.98 4.64
CA ALA A 29 12.00 7.60 4.24
C ALA A 29 10.51 7.28 4.29
N GLY A 30 9.82 7.70 5.36
CA GLY A 30 8.37 7.57 5.48
C GLY A 30 7.63 8.27 4.34
N PHE A 31 8.06 9.47 3.96
CA PHE A 31 7.52 10.18 2.80
C PHE A 31 7.72 9.39 1.50
N ILE A 32 8.93 8.89 1.23
CA ILE A 32 9.23 8.11 0.02
C ILE A 32 8.39 6.82 -0.04
N VAL A 33 8.22 6.13 1.08
CA VAL A 33 7.38 4.92 1.15
C VAL A 33 5.89 5.24 1.00
N ALA A 34 5.45 6.40 1.51
CA ALA A 34 4.07 6.85 1.39
C ALA A 34 3.72 7.32 -0.04
N LEU A 35 4.71 7.64 -0.87
CA LEU A 35 4.47 7.91 -2.28
C LEU A 35 3.85 6.66 -2.92
N PRO A 36 2.84 6.82 -3.79
CA PRO A 36 2.16 5.71 -4.45
C PRO A 36 3.01 5.14 -5.59
N LEU A 37 4.30 4.88 -5.35
CA LEU A 37 5.28 4.42 -6.35
C LEU A 37 4.85 3.08 -6.97
N MET A 38 4.32 2.17 -6.14
CA MET A 38 3.77 0.90 -6.62
C MET A 38 2.59 1.14 -7.56
N SER A 39 1.66 2.02 -7.19
CA SER A 39 0.48 2.36 -7.98
C SER A 39 0.87 3.06 -9.29
N MET A 40 1.79 4.03 -9.24
CA MET A 40 2.32 4.72 -10.43
C MET A 40 2.92 3.73 -11.42
N MET A 41 3.76 2.81 -10.94
CA MET A 41 4.43 1.82 -11.76
C MET A 41 3.43 0.79 -12.33
N SER A 42 2.45 0.37 -11.53
CA SER A 42 1.41 -0.57 -11.95
C SER A 42 0.50 0.04 -13.02
N ILE A 43 0.06 1.30 -12.83
CA ILE A 43 -0.75 2.04 -13.82
C ILE A 43 0.04 2.21 -15.12
N PHE A 44 1.31 2.64 -15.03
CA PHE A 44 2.17 2.82 -16.21
C PHE A 44 2.31 1.52 -17.01
N PHE A 45 2.64 0.42 -16.34
CA PHE A 45 2.78 -0.87 -17.03
C PHE A 45 1.47 -1.44 -17.56
N SER A 46 0.36 -1.22 -16.85
CA SER A 46 -0.96 -1.58 -17.35
C SER A 46 -1.29 -0.82 -18.63
N TYR A 47 -1.01 0.50 -18.66
CA TYR A 47 -1.29 1.33 -19.84
C TYR A 47 -0.43 0.91 -21.03
N VAL A 48 0.87 0.69 -20.81
CA VAL A 48 1.79 0.22 -21.86
C VAL A 48 1.35 -1.13 -22.45
N SER A 49 0.78 -2.01 -21.62
CA SER A 49 0.40 -3.37 -22.04
C SER A 49 -0.95 -3.42 -22.75
N TYR A 50 -1.95 -2.68 -22.25
CA TYR A 50 -3.33 -2.80 -22.71
C TYR A 50 -3.81 -1.59 -23.53
N LYS A 51 -3.16 -0.42 -23.40
CA LYS A 51 -3.49 0.85 -24.08
C LYS A 51 -4.95 1.30 -23.94
N ASP A 52 -5.64 0.84 -22.91
CA ASP A 52 -7.06 1.13 -22.65
C ASP A 52 -7.22 2.06 -21.44
N MET A 53 -7.72 3.27 -21.68
CA MET A 53 -7.92 4.27 -20.64
C MET A 53 -9.09 3.93 -19.69
N ASP A 54 -10.10 3.19 -20.14
CA ASP A 54 -11.21 2.78 -19.27
C ASP A 54 -10.73 1.83 -18.18
N THR A 55 -9.88 0.87 -18.55
CA THR A 55 -9.22 -0.04 -17.60
C THR A 55 -8.32 0.72 -16.63
N ILE A 56 -7.57 1.71 -17.11
CA ILE A 56 -6.72 2.55 -16.25
C ILE A 56 -7.53 3.39 -15.27
N ASN A 57 -8.62 4.01 -15.71
CA ASN A 57 -9.47 4.85 -14.86
C ASN A 57 -10.13 4.01 -13.75
N LYS A 58 -10.67 2.83 -14.09
CA LYS A 58 -11.22 1.89 -13.09
C LYS A 58 -10.17 1.45 -12.09
N PHE A 59 -8.95 1.18 -12.57
CA PHE A 59 -7.85 0.78 -11.70
C PHE A 59 -7.41 1.90 -10.76
N ALA A 60 -7.29 3.13 -11.24
CA ALA A 60 -6.97 4.30 -10.43
C ALA A 60 -8.05 4.55 -9.35
N LEU A 61 -9.33 4.47 -9.71
CA LEU A 61 -10.45 4.56 -8.76
C LEU A 61 -10.36 3.46 -7.69
N SER A 62 -10.07 2.22 -8.08
CA SER A 62 -9.88 1.12 -7.13
C SER A 62 -8.74 1.39 -6.15
N ILE A 63 -7.63 1.96 -6.62
CA ILE A 63 -6.49 2.35 -5.76
C ILE A 63 -6.92 3.44 -4.78
N VAL A 64 -7.62 4.48 -5.23
CA VAL A 64 -8.10 5.58 -4.37
C VAL A 64 -8.98 5.06 -3.25
N THR A 65 -9.86 4.10 -3.53
CA THR A 65 -10.71 3.48 -2.50
C THR A 65 -9.90 2.59 -1.55
N ALA A 66 -8.91 1.85 -2.06
CA ALA A 66 -8.12 0.90 -1.25
C ALA A 66 -7.08 1.58 -0.35
N VAL A 67 -6.53 2.74 -0.74
CA VAL A 67 -5.49 3.44 0.02
C VAL A 67 -5.95 3.79 1.44
N PRO A 68 -7.12 4.41 1.68
CA PRO A 68 -7.61 4.67 3.04
C PRO A 68 -7.73 3.42 3.90
N LEU A 69 -8.15 2.29 3.32
CA LEU A 69 -8.20 1.02 4.05
C LEU A 69 -6.80 0.56 4.45
N SER A 70 -5.82 0.69 3.55
CA SER A 70 -4.43 0.32 3.83
C SER A 70 -3.80 1.16 4.95
N LEU A 71 -4.26 2.40 5.16
CA LEU A 71 -3.78 3.26 6.25
C LEU A 71 -4.11 2.69 7.64
N THR A 72 -5.12 1.83 7.75
CA THR A 72 -5.47 1.15 9.02
C THR A 72 -4.33 0.29 9.56
N PHE A 73 -3.40 -0.14 8.70
CA PHE A 73 -2.15 -0.82 9.09
C PHE A 73 -1.35 -0.03 10.12
N PHE A 74 -1.34 1.30 10.02
CA PHE A 74 -0.52 2.17 10.87
C PHE A 74 -1.15 2.44 12.24
N ILE A 75 -2.42 2.09 12.45
CA ILE A 75 -3.14 2.35 13.72
C ILE A 75 -2.40 1.76 14.92
N PRO A 76 -2.00 0.46 14.92
CA PRO A 76 -1.30 -0.11 16.07
C PRO A 76 0.07 0.52 16.32
N PHE A 77 0.76 0.98 15.26
CA PHE A 77 2.05 1.67 15.39
C PHE A 77 1.90 3.04 16.07
N ILE A 78 0.84 3.79 15.74
CA ILE A 78 0.51 5.05 16.42
C ILE A 78 0.12 4.77 17.88
N CYS A 79 -0.72 3.75 18.10
CA CYS A 79 -1.16 3.34 19.43
C CYS A 79 -0.03 2.79 20.31
N ASN A 80 1.08 2.35 19.70
CA ASN A 80 2.18 1.73 20.43
C ASN A 80 2.87 2.67 21.42
N ARG A 81 2.75 3.99 21.22
CA ARG A 81 3.24 5.01 22.16
C ARG A 81 2.64 4.85 23.56
N TRP A 82 1.39 4.38 23.65
CA TRP A 82 0.70 4.17 24.93
C TRP A 82 0.76 2.72 25.41
N LEU A 83 0.74 1.77 24.47
CA LEU A 83 0.62 0.34 24.78
C LEU A 83 1.95 -0.37 25.05
N ASN A 84 3.09 0.23 24.67
CA ASN A 84 4.45 -0.32 24.88
C ASN A 84 4.60 -1.78 24.43
N MET A 85 4.02 -2.12 23.28
CA MET A 85 4.01 -3.46 22.71
C MET A 85 5.31 -3.72 21.94
N ASN A 86 5.71 -5.00 21.86
CA ASN A 86 6.85 -5.38 21.04
C ASN A 86 6.52 -5.26 19.53
N PHE A 87 7.57 -5.20 18.70
CA PHE A 87 7.42 -5.03 17.25
C PHE A 87 6.55 -6.11 16.60
N LEU A 88 6.73 -7.38 16.97
CA LEU A 88 5.99 -8.50 16.37
C LEU A 88 4.48 -8.38 16.60
N ILE A 89 4.08 -8.02 17.81
CA ILE A 89 2.66 -7.85 18.15
C ILE A 89 2.11 -6.61 17.44
N THR A 90 2.82 -5.48 17.44
CA THR A 90 2.39 -4.27 16.73
C THR A 90 2.23 -4.51 15.23
N TYR A 91 3.19 -5.18 14.59
CA TYR A 91 3.16 -5.52 13.17
C TYR A 91 2.02 -6.51 12.86
N GLY A 92 1.87 -7.56 13.68
CA GLY A 92 0.78 -8.52 13.55
C GLY A 92 -0.60 -7.89 13.69
N LEU A 93 -0.78 -6.99 14.67
CA LEU A 93 -2.01 -6.22 14.82
C LEU A 93 -2.27 -5.31 13.61
N GLY A 94 -1.24 -4.69 13.05
CA GLY A 94 -1.38 -3.86 11.85
C GLY A 94 -1.96 -4.66 10.69
N PHE A 95 -1.46 -5.88 10.49
CA PHE A 95 -1.99 -6.79 9.48
C PHE A 95 -3.44 -7.20 9.76
N CYS A 96 -3.77 -7.53 11.02
CA CYS A 96 -5.15 -7.81 11.44
C CYS A 96 -6.08 -6.62 11.19
N CYS A 97 -5.64 -5.38 11.45
CA CYS A 97 -6.42 -4.17 11.19
C CYS A 97 -6.77 -4.01 9.70
N VAL A 98 -5.80 -4.26 8.79
CA VAL A 98 -6.06 -4.21 7.34
C VAL A 98 -7.07 -5.25 6.91
N ILE A 99 -6.93 -6.49 7.40
CA ILE A 99 -7.88 -7.57 7.09
C ILE A 99 -9.28 -7.19 7.59
N ALA A 100 -9.39 -6.73 8.85
CA ALA A 100 -10.65 -6.30 9.43
C ALA A 100 -11.27 -5.15 8.63
N ALA A 101 -10.48 -4.15 8.24
CA ALA A 101 -10.94 -3.02 7.42
C ALA A 101 -11.45 -3.48 6.05
N TYR A 102 -10.77 -4.43 5.41
CA TYR A 102 -11.22 -5.02 4.14
C TYR A 102 -12.56 -5.76 4.30
N VAL A 103 -12.71 -6.57 5.35
CA VAL A 103 -13.97 -7.29 5.62
C VAL A 103 -15.10 -6.30 5.90
N VAL A 104 -14.88 -5.29 6.75
CA VAL A 104 -15.89 -4.27 7.06
C VAL A 104 -16.32 -3.51 5.82
N HIS A 105 -15.37 -3.09 4.99
CA HIS A 105 -15.67 -2.45 3.71
C HIS A 105 -16.47 -3.40 2.79
N GLY A 106 -16.06 -4.66 2.68
CA GLY A 106 -16.80 -5.67 1.93
C GLY A 106 -18.23 -5.85 2.42
N LEU A 107 -18.45 -5.86 3.74
CA LEU A 107 -19.79 -5.98 4.33
C LEU A 107 -20.66 -4.77 3.99
N ILE A 108 -20.15 -3.54 4.14
CA ILE A 108 -20.89 -2.30 3.87
C ILE A 108 -21.26 -2.18 2.38
N PHE A 109 -20.33 -2.51 1.48
CA PHE A 109 -20.56 -2.41 0.04
C PHE A 109 -21.37 -3.58 -0.53
N ASN A 110 -21.27 -4.77 0.06
CA ASN A 110 -22.12 -5.92 -0.32
C ASN A 110 -23.53 -5.80 0.26
N SER A 111 -23.72 -5.08 1.37
CA SER A 111 -25.03 -4.76 1.94
C SER A 111 -25.72 -3.60 1.21
N GLY A 112 -26.03 -3.75 -0.08
CA GLY A 112 -27.11 -3.05 -0.81
C GLY A 112 -27.31 -1.51 -0.66
N LEU A 113 -26.40 -0.75 -0.05
CA LEU A 113 -26.63 0.67 0.30
C LEU A 113 -26.18 1.65 -0.80
N PHE A 114 -25.44 1.17 -1.80
CA PHE A 114 -24.93 1.97 -2.93
C PHE A 114 -24.92 1.16 -4.23
N ARG A 115 -26.08 0.58 -4.56
CA ARG A 115 -26.35 0.05 -5.90
C ARG A 115 -26.81 1.18 -6.82
#